data_AF-A0A6J5CUH4-F1
#
_entry.id   AF-A0A6J5CUH4-F1
#
_cell.length_a   1.000
_cell.length_b   1.000
_cell.length_c   1.000
_cell.angle_alpha   90.00
_cell.angle_beta   90.00
_cell.angle_gamma   90.00
#
_symmetry.space_group_name_H-M   'P 1'
#
loop_
_entity.id
_entity.type
_entity.pdbx_description
1 polymer ?
#
loop_
_entity_poly.entity_id
_entity_poly.type
_entity_poly.pdbx_seq_one_letter_code
_entity_poly.pdbx_strand_id
1 'polypeptide(L)'
;MKLAVDAYLAPESIGKDATRVRALMAHLGKLVKVNHFSKSALETALLDAQGKRLGVPVSELLGGPRRDRLPVAWTLASGDTARDIAEAHTMLEARRHNIF
;
A
#
# COMPACT_ATOMS: atom_id res chain seq x y z
N MET A 1 11.63 -5.10 -8.45
CA MET A 1 11.39 -4.47 -7.12
C MET A 1 12.55 -4.72 -6.16
N LYS A 2 12.88 -5.97 -5.81
CA LYS A 2 13.98 -6.32 -4.87
C LYS A 2 15.33 -5.67 -5.20
N LEU A 3 15.79 -5.76 -6.44
CA LEU A 3 17.05 -5.15 -6.87
C LEU A 3 17.12 -3.65 -6.54
N ALA A 4 16.04 -2.90 -6.78
CA ALA A 4 16.04 -1.47 -6.51
C ALA A 4 16.11 -1.16 -5.00
N VAL A 5 15.47 -1.99 -4.19
CA VAL A 5 15.55 -1.89 -2.72
C VAL A 5 16.98 -2.18 -2.27
N ASP A 6 17.53 -3.32 -2.63
CA ASP A 6 18.81 -3.79 -2.10
C ASP A 6 19.99 -2.96 -2.60
N ALA A 7 20.00 -2.58 -3.89
CA ALA A 7 21.15 -1.94 -4.51
C ALA A 7 21.16 -0.40 -4.35
N TYR A 8 19.99 0.22 -4.15
CA TYR A 8 19.90 1.69 -4.19
C TYR A 8 19.17 2.31 -3.00
N LEU A 9 18.07 1.71 -2.53
CA LEU A 9 17.32 2.30 -1.41
C LEU A 9 17.94 1.95 -0.06
N ALA A 10 18.30 0.69 0.16
CA ALA A 10 18.83 0.23 1.43
C ALA A 10 20.17 0.89 1.80
N PRO A 11 21.19 0.95 0.91
CA PRO A 11 22.46 1.60 1.25
C PRO A 11 22.28 3.06 1.67
N GLU A 12 21.34 3.75 1.02
CA GLU A 12 20.99 5.15 1.27
C GLU A 12 19.94 5.32 2.39
N SER A 13 19.50 4.25 3.05
CA SER A 13 18.54 4.32 4.16
C SER A 13 19.12 3.89 5.49
N ILE A 14 20.09 2.97 5.50
CA ILE A 14 20.73 2.48 6.72
C ILE A 14 21.44 3.63 7.45
N GLY A 15 21.30 3.67 8.78
CA GLY A 15 21.86 4.71 9.64
C GLY A 15 21.08 6.03 9.64
N LYS A 16 20.05 6.20 8.79
CA LYS A 16 19.17 7.37 8.83
C LYS A 16 18.03 7.17 9.82
N ASP A 17 17.51 8.27 10.34
CA ASP A 17 16.41 8.28 11.29
C ASP A 17 15.10 7.83 10.62
N ALA A 18 14.64 6.62 10.96
CA ALA A 18 13.43 6.02 10.44
C ALA A 18 12.13 6.70 10.90
N THR A 19 12.18 7.61 11.88
CA THR A 19 11.01 8.41 12.29
C THR A 19 10.77 9.59 11.35
N ARG A 20 11.78 10.02 10.59
CA ARG A 20 11.71 11.16 9.66
C ARG A 20 11.35 10.73 8.23
N VAL A 21 10.26 9.97 8.09
CA VAL A 21 9.83 9.34 6.82
C VAL A 21 9.86 10.30 5.64
N ARG A 22 9.23 11.48 5.74
CA ARG A 22 9.17 12.49 4.67
C ARG A 22 10.56 12.95 4.23
N ALA A 23 11.47 13.17 5.19
CA ALA A 23 12.82 13.64 4.89
C ALA A 23 13.65 12.56 4.18
N LEU A 24 13.53 11.31 4.64
CA LEU A 24 14.18 10.16 4.01
C LEU A 24 13.65 9.93 2.58
N MET A 25 12.33 9.93 2.40
CA MET A 25 11.72 9.76 1.08
C MET A 25 12.09 10.89 0.11
N ALA A 26 12.17 12.14 0.58
CA ALA A 26 12.62 13.27 -0.22
C ALA A 26 14.10 13.14 -0.65
N HIS A 27 14.96 12.63 0.24
CA HIS A 27 16.36 12.34 -0.07
C HIS A 27 16.48 11.23 -1.13
N LEU A 28 15.79 10.10 -0.93
CA LEU A 28 15.79 8.98 -1.87
C LEU A 28 15.20 9.36 -3.24
N GLY A 29 14.24 10.28 -3.29
CA GLY A 29 13.69 10.82 -4.54
C GLY A 29 14.70 11.61 -5.39
N LYS A 30 15.75 12.14 -4.77
CA LYS A 30 16.86 12.79 -5.49
C LYS A 30 17.79 11.76 -6.13
N LEU A 31 18.07 10.66 -5.43
CA LEU A 31 19.04 9.63 -5.83
C LEU A 31 18.46 8.60 -6.80
N VAL A 32 17.28 8.08 -6.51
CA VAL A 32 16.63 7.04 -7.31
C VAL A 32 15.47 7.68 -8.05
N LYS A 33 15.49 7.72 -9.38
CA LYS A 33 14.35 8.19 -10.18
C LYS A 33 13.34 7.06 -10.39
N VAL A 34 12.07 7.44 -10.52
CA VAL A 34 10.94 6.50 -10.72
C VAL A 34 10.91 5.45 -9.59
N ASN A 35 10.89 4.15 -9.91
CA ASN A 35 10.82 3.03 -8.98
C ASN A 35 9.70 3.18 -7.93
N HIS A 36 8.52 3.62 -8.37
CA HIS A 36 7.39 3.95 -7.51
C HIS A 36 6.99 2.78 -6.60
N PHE A 37 6.95 1.55 -7.11
CA PHE A 37 6.64 0.36 -6.30
C PHE A 37 7.66 0.13 -5.18
N SER A 38 8.96 0.23 -5.48
CA SER A 38 10.02 0.04 -4.47
C SER A 38 10.01 1.15 -3.40
N LYS A 39 9.79 2.40 -3.81
CA LYS A 39 9.68 3.53 -2.88
C LYS A 39 8.42 3.46 -2.01
N SER A 40 7.30 3.07 -2.60
CA SER A 40 6.04 2.87 -1.87
C SER A 40 6.17 1.75 -0.84
N ALA A 41 6.83 0.63 -1.19
CA ALA A 41 7.11 -0.44 -0.24
C ALA A 41 7.94 0.03 0.95
N LEU A 42 8.99 0.84 0.70
CA LEU A 42 9.82 1.40 1.77
C LEU A 42 9.06 2.40 2.64
N GLU A 43 8.35 3.36 2.04
CA GLU A 43 7.55 4.35 2.79
C GLU A 43 6.48 3.68 3.66
N THR A 44 5.81 2.66 3.12
CA THR A 44 4.83 1.85 3.87
C THR A 44 5.48 1.17 5.07
N ALA A 45 6.65 0.55 4.89
CA ALA A 45 7.38 -0.09 5.98
C ALA A 45 7.83 0.91 7.06
N LEU A 46 8.24 2.12 6.65
CA LEU A 46 8.63 3.19 7.58
C LEU A 46 7.42 3.70 8.40
N LEU A 47 6.27 3.89 7.76
CA LEU A 47 5.03 4.30 8.43
C LEU A 47 4.51 3.20 9.38
N ASP A 48 4.53 1.93 8.96
CA ASP A 48 4.17 0.79 9.81
C ASP A 48 5.07 0.71 11.05
N ALA A 49 6.40 0.80 10.85
CA ALA A 49 7.36 0.82 11.96
C ALA A 49 7.12 2.00 12.91
N GLN A 50 6.75 3.17 12.39
CA GLN A 50 6.43 4.33 13.21
C GLN A 50 5.13 4.15 14.01
N GLY A 51 4.09 3.60 13.38
CA GLY A 51 2.83 3.27 14.06
C GLY A 51 3.07 2.28 15.20
N LYS A 52 3.85 1.23 14.94
CA LYS A 52 4.25 0.25 15.96
C LYS A 52 5.04 0.86 17.12
N ARG A 53 6.00 1.76 16.85
CA ARG A 53 6.75 2.48 17.90
C ARG A 53 5.84 3.32 18.79
N LEU A 54 4.83 3.96 18.21
CA LEU A 54 3.91 4.85 18.91
C LEU A 54 2.69 4.11 19.51
N GLY A 55 2.51 2.82 19.20
CA GLY A 55 1.34 2.05 19.63
C GLY A 55 0.03 2.48 18.98
N VAL A 56 0.07 3.07 17.79
CA VAL A 56 -1.11 3.57 17.07
C VAL A 56 -1.22 2.98 15.66
N PRO A 57 -2.43 2.84 15.10
CA PRO A 57 -2.57 2.44 13.71
C PRO A 57 -2.04 3.54 12.78
N VAL A 58 -1.57 3.16 11.58
CA VAL A 58 -0.99 4.11 10.60
C VAL A 58 -1.97 5.23 10.24
N SER A 59 -3.28 4.99 10.29
CA SER A 59 -4.30 6.03 10.06
C SER A 59 -4.14 7.22 11.01
N GLU A 60 -3.74 7.03 12.27
CA GLU A 60 -3.51 8.13 13.21
C GLU A 60 -2.33 9.02 12.77
N LEU A 61 -1.32 8.43 12.14
CA LEU A 61 -0.20 9.19 11.58
C LEU A 61 -0.62 10.05 10.38
N LEU A 62 -1.76 9.72 9.76
CA LEU A 62 -2.29 10.34 8.55
C LEU A 62 -3.54 11.21 8.80
N GLY A 63 -3.79 11.59 10.06
CA GLY A 63 -4.90 12.48 10.43
C GLY A 63 -6.16 11.76 10.94
N GLY A 64 -6.05 10.48 11.26
CA GLY A 64 -7.11 9.67 11.85
C GLY A 64 -8.09 9.07 10.84
N PRO A 65 -8.79 7.97 11.20
CA PRO A 65 -9.78 7.36 10.34
C PRO A 65 -11.03 8.24 10.22
N ARG A 66 -11.53 8.41 8.99
CA ARG A 66 -12.79 9.12 8.70
C ARG A 66 -14.01 8.20 8.64
N ARG A 67 -13.79 6.88 8.64
CA ARG A 67 -14.80 5.81 8.60
C ARG A 67 -14.17 4.51 9.08
N ASP A 68 -14.99 3.58 9.55
CA ASP A 68 -14.60 2.24 10.02
C ASP A 68 -14.71 1.17 8.93
N ARG A 69 -15.56 1.38 7.92
CA ARG A 69 -15.85 0.43 6.83
C ARG A 69 -15.92 1.10 5.46
N LEU A 70 -15.65 0.32 4.42
CA LEU A 70 -15.71 0.72 3.01
C LEU A 70 -16.35 -0.40 2.18
N PRO A 71 -17.21 -0.09 1.20
CA PRO A 71 -17.64 -1.08 0.23
C PRO A 71 -16.43 -1.49 -0.64
N VAL A 72 -16.30 -2.78 -0.92
CA VAL A 72 -15.20 -3.34 -1.70
C VAL A 72 -15.74 -3.75 -3.06
N ALA A 73 -15.13 -3.24 -4.14
CA ALA A 73 -15.44 -3.67 -5.50
C ALA A 73 -14.86 -5.05 -5.79
N TRP A 74 -15.64 -5.91 -6.42
CA TRP A 74 -15.20 -7.25 -6.83
C TRP A 74 -14.79 -7.25 -8.30
N THR A 75 -13.49 -7.40 -8.56
CA THR A 75 -12.97 -7.38 -9.92
C THR A 75 -13.32 -8.67 -10.67
N LEU A 76 -14.13 -8.53 -11.72
CA LEU A 76 -14.37 -9.58 -12.71
C LEU A 76 -13.31 -9.48 -13.81
N ALA A 77 -12.49 -10.52 -13.95
CA ALA A 77 -11.35 -10.51 -14.87
C ALA A 77 -11.00 -11.91 -15.37
N SER A 78 -12.01 -12.78 -15.57
CA SER A 78 -11.75 -14.13 -16.10
C SER A 78 -11.38 -14.12 -17.58
N GLY A 79 -11.68 -13.03 -18.30
CA GLY A 79 -11.51 -12.92 -19.75
C GLY A 79 -12.63 -13.62 -20.55
N ASP A 80 -13.67 -14.09 -19.86
CA ASP A 80 -14.83 -14.77 -20.44
C ASP A 80 -16.11 -14.17 -19.85
N THR A 81 -16.90 -13.51 -20.70
CA THR A 81 -18.11 -12.78 -20.28
C THR A 81 -19.11 -13.67 -19.55
N ALA A 82 -19.31 -14.92 -19.99
CA ALA A 82 -20.29 -15.80 -19.37
C ALA A 82 -19.85 -16.22 -17.96
N ARG A 83 -18.54 -16.43 -17.76
CA ARG A 83 -17.97 -16.71 -16.43
C ARG A 83 -18.05 -15.51 -15.52
N ASP A 84 -17.71 -14.32 -16.02
CA ASP A 84 -17.78 -13.08 -15.23
C ASP A 84 -19.23 -12.80 -14.76
N ILE A 85 -20.23 -13.05 -15.62
CA ILE A 85 -21.66 -12.93 -15.25
C ILE A 85 -22.03 -13.94 -14.16
N ALA A 86 -21.65 -15.21 -14.31
CA ALA A 86 -21.95 -16.25 -13.31
C ALA A 86 -21.28 -15.96 -11.95
N GLU A 87 -20.05 -15.46 -11.97
CA GLU A 87 -19.32 -15.04 -10.77
C GLU A 87 -19.99 -13.85 -10.08
N ALA A 88 -20.45 -12.85 -10.85
CA ALA A 88 -21.19 -11.71 -10.32
C ALA A 88 -22.49 -12.14 -9.61
N HIS A 89 -23.27 -13.04 -10.23
CA HIS A 89 -24.47 -13.60 -9.60
C HIS A 89 -24.15 -14.30 -8.29
N THR A 90 -23.09 -15.12 -8.26
CA THR A 90 -22.65 -15.80 -7.04
C THR A 90 -22.32 -14.80 -5.91
N MET A 91 -21.60 -13.72 -6.23
CA MET A 91 -21.23 -12.70 -5.23
C MET A 91 -22.43 -11.89 -4.73
N LEU A 92 -23.40 -11.61 -5.60
CA LEU A 92 -24.66 -10.94 -5.27
C LEU A 92 -25.55 -11.81 -4.37
N GLU A 93 -25.74 -13.08 -4.72
CA GLU A 93 -26.52 -14.06 -3.94
C GLU A 93 -25.93 -14.25 -2.54
N ALA A 94 -24.60 -14.35 -2.45
CA ALA A 94 -23.88 -14.43 -1.18
C ALA A 94 -23.85 -13.10 -0.40
N ARG A 95 -24.36 -12.01 -0.98
CA ARG A 95 -24.33 -10.63 -0.43
C ARG A 95 -22.93 -10.18 0.00
N ARG A 96 -21.90 -10.70 -0.67
CA ARG A 96 -20.50 -10.35 -0.38
C ARG A 96 -20.11 -9.04 -1.05
N HIS A 97 -20.58 -8.83 -2.28
CA HIS A 97 -20.28 -7.65 -3.08
C HIS A 97 -21.50 -7.23 -3.91
N ASN A 98 -21.67 -5.93 -4.07
CA ASN A 98 -22.69 -5.30 -4.90
C ASN A 98 -22.10 -4.19 -5.80
N ILE A 99 -20.77 -4.15 -5.91
CA ILE A 99 -19.98 -3.25 -6.73
C ILE A 99 -18.98 -4.13 -7.49
N PHE A 100 -18.93 -4.01 -8.82
CA PHE A 100 -18.11 -4.80 -9.73
C PHE A 100 -17.37 -3.87 -10.70
#